data_AF-A0A2N2LIE0-F1
#
_entry.id   AF-A0A2N2LIE0-F1
#
_cell.length_a   1.000
_cell.length_b   1.000
_cell.length_c   1.000
_cell.angle_alpha   90.00
_cell.angle_beta   90.00
_cell.angle_gamma   90.00
#
_symmetry.space_group_name_H-M   'P 1'
#
loop_
_entity.id
_entity.type
_entity.pdbx_description
1 polymer ?
#
loop_
_entity_poly.entity_id
_entity_poly.type
_entity_poly.pdbx_seq_one_letter_code
_entity_poly.pdbx_strand_id
1 'polypeptide(L)'
;MLVALAVTIALGWTPVDIAEGDPAPPVPPAAAAQGLPYFSVVEAQASGFGEPVRVHGFMVVNDGEMRLCQALAKSLPPRCAGDSLRVIGLALSGLPLVTVEGTTWSTEPLDLIGTVSDGVLTVALRLG
;
A
#
# COMPACT_ATOMS: atom_id res chain seq x y z
N MET A 1 -24.44 -31.02 -53.43
CA MET A 1 -23.95 -29.87 -52.64
C MET A 1 -22.50 -30.15 -52.28
N LEU A 2 -21.58 -29.20 -52.54
CA LEU A 2 -20.16 -29.14 -52.14
C LEU A 2 -19.93 -29.56 -50.66
N VAL A 3 -18.76 -29.97 -50.11
CA VAL A 3 -17.34 -30.13 -50.53
C VAL A 3 -16.61 -31.01 -49.49
N ALA A 4 -15.45 -31.54 -49.92
CA ALA A 4 -14.41 -32.29 -49.22
C ALA A 4 -13.86 -31.69 -47.89
N LEU A 5 -13.29 -32.53 -47.01
CA LEU A 5 -11.83 -32.69 -46.76
C LEU A 5 -11.53 -33.44 -45.45
N ALA A 6 -10.55 -34.34 -45.52
CA ALA A 6 -9.88 -35.01 -44.40
C ALA A 6 -8.74 -34.15 -43.84
N VAL A 7 -8.39 -34.30 -42.55
CA VAL A 7 -7.00 -34.31 -42.03
C VAL A 7 -6.97 -35.00 -40.64
N THR A 8 -6.15 -36.03 -40.51
CA THR A 8 -5.66 -36.65 -39.27
C THR A 8 -4.43 -35.90 -38.73
N ILE A 9 -4.36 -35.64 -37.42
CA ILE A 9 -3.08 -35.41 -36.72
C ILE A 9 -3.11 -36.19 -35.40
N ALA A 10 -2.21 -37.18 -35.31
CA ALA A 10 -1.81 -37.82 -34.06
C ALA A 10 -0.58 -37.09 -33.54
N LEU A 11 -0.65 -36.45 -32.38
CA LEU A 11 0.52 -36.06 -31.58
C LEU A 11 0.15 -36.18 -30.10
N GLY A 12 0.97 -36.95 -29.38
CA GLY A 12 0.83 -37.20 -27.96
C GLY A 12 0.89 -35.91 -27.16
N TRP A 13 -0.05 -35.79 -26.24
CA TRP A 13 -0.12 -34.76 -25.23
C TRP A 13 -0.22 -35.53 -23.92
N THR A 14 0.93 -35.82 -23.33
CA THR A 14 0.97 -36.07 -21.89
C THR A 14 0.30 -34.86 -21.24
N PRO A 15 -0.66 -35.03 -20.31
CA PRO A 15 -0.97 -33.91 -19.44
C PRO A 15 0.36 -33.52 -18.80
N VAL A 16 0.81 -32.29 -19.05
CA VAL A 16 1.82 -31.68 -18.20
C VAL A 16 1.14 -31.67 -16.84
N ASP A 17 1.55 -32.60 -15.98
CA ASP A 17 1.39 -32.48 -14.54
C ASP A 17 1.94 -31.10 -14.18
N ILE A 18 1.04 -30.12 -14.03
CA ILE A 18 1.31 -28.96 -13.21
C ILE A 18 1.40 -29.58 -11.82
N ALA A 19 2.61 -29.98 -11.45
CA ALA A 19 2.95 -30.21 -10.06
C ALA A 19 2.44 -28.97 -9.34
N GLU A 20 1.42 -29.14 -8.50
CA GLU A 20 0.93 -28.12 -7.59
C GLU A 20 2.15 -27.59 -6.86
N GLY A 21 2.62 -26.42 -7.34
CA GLY A 21 3.79 -25.77 -6.81
C GLY A 21 3.50 -25.52 -5.35
N ASP A 22 4.36 -26.07 -4.49
CA ASP A 22 4.41 -25.80 -3.06
C ASP A 22 4.08 -24.32 -2.83
N PRO A 23 3.07 -23.96 -2.01
CA PRO A 23 2.71 -22.56 -1.83
C PRO A 23 3.96 -21.82 -1.37
N ALA A 24 4.42 -20.86 -2.19
CA ALA A 24 5.62 -20.10 -1.90
C ALA A 24 5.56 -19.60 -0.45
N PRO A 25 6.65 -19.71 0.33
CA PRO A 25 6.66 -19.27 1.71
C PRO A 25 6.21 -17.80 1.78
N PRO A 26 5.51 -17.39 2.85
CA PRO A 26 5.04 -16.02 2.99
C PRO A 26 6.22 -15.07 2.84
N VAL A 27 6.19 -14.24 1.80
CA VAL A 27 7.26 -13.28 1.52
C VAL A 27 7.35 -12.31 2.70
N PRO A 28 8.53 -12.12 3.31
CA PRO A 28 8.68 -11.16 4.40
C PRO A 28 8.23 -9.75 3.97
N PRO A 29 7.59 -8.97 4.85
CA PRO A 29 7.12 -7.60 4.57
C PRO A 29 8.15 -6.70 3.88
N ALA A 30 9.43 -6.83 4.28
CA ALA A 30 10.53 -6.06 3.72
C ALA A 30 10.82 -6.40 2.25
N ALA A 31 10.64 -7.66 1.83
CA ALA A 31 10.83 -8.10 0.45
C ALA A 31 9.64 -7.71 -0.44
N ALA A 32 8.40 -7.73 0.09
CA ALA A 32 7.22 -7.22 -0.62
C ALA A 32 7.32 -5.71 -0.94
N ALA A 33 8.19 -5.00 -0.22
CA ALA A 33 8.43 -3.59 -0.42
C ALA A 33 9.58 -3.26 -1.39
N GLN A 34 10.36 -4.26 -1.81
CA GLN A 34 11.48 -4.07 -2.73
C GLN A 34 10.94 -3.90 -4.15
N GLY A 35 11.21 -2.73 -4.74
CA GLY A 35 10.78 -2.41 -6.10
C GLY A 35 9.47 -1.64 -6.20
N LEU A 36 8.77 -1.38 -5.09
CA LEU A 36 7.62 -0.47 -5.12
C LEU A 36 8.09 0.98 -5.32
N PRO A 37 7.39 1.76 -6.16
CA PRO A 37 7.62 3.19 -6.26
C PRO A 37 7.50 3.86 -4.88
N TYR A 38 8.48 4.69 -4.56
CA TYR A 38 8.49 5.52 -3.37
C TYR A 38 8.00 6.92 -3.70
N PHE A 39 7.04 7.41 -2.94
CA PHE A 39 6.49 8.75 -3.07
C PHE A 39 6.43 9.46 -1.73
N SER A 40 6.71 10.76 -1.76
CA SER A 40 6.27 11.67 -0.71
C SER A 40 4.74 11.79 -0.72
N VAL A 41 4.16 12.29 0.38
CA VAL A 41 2.72 12.53 0.48
C VAL A 41 2.18 13.41 -0.65
N VAL A 42 2.92 14.47 -1.03
CA VAL A 42 2.53 15.39 -2.10
C VAL A 42 2.51 14.70 -3.47
N GLU A 43 3.52 13.88 -3.77
CA GLU A 43 3.60 13.14 -5.04
C GLU A 43 2.51 12.06 -5.11
N ALA A 44 2.27 11.35 -4.01
CA ALA A 44 1.24 10.34 -3.92
C ALA A 44 -0.16 10.94 -4.14
N GLN A 45 -0.42 12.13 -3.59
CA GLN A 45 -1.69 12.83 -3.78
C GLN A 45 -1.91 13.30 -5.23
N ALA A 46 -0.85 13.77 -5.89
CA ALA A 46 -0.94 14.29 -7.26
C ALA A 46 -1.18 13.20 -8.32
N SER A 47 -0.87 11.95 -8.01
CA SER A 47 -0.69 10.93 -9.04
C SER A 47 -1.76 9.83 -9.07
N GLY A 48 -2.62 9.73 -8.04
CA GLY A 48 -3.81 8.86 -8.05
C GLY A 48 -3.54 7.42 -8.52
N PHE A 49 -2.53 6.76 -7.94
CA PHE A 49 -2.08 5.46 -8.39
C PHE A 49 -3.08 4.34 -8.07
N GLY A 50 -3.59 3.67 -9.11
CA GLY A 50 -4.33 2.42 -8.98
C GLY A 50 -3.47 1.22 -8.54
N GLU A 51 -2.14 1.39 -8.55
CA GLU A 51 -1.16 0.38 -8.16
C GLU A 51 -0.62 0.64 -6.74
N PRO A 52 -0.13 -0.40 -6.03
CA PRO A 52 0.50 -0.24 -4.73
C PRO A 52 1.76 0.64 -4.80
N VAL A 53 1.88 1.54 -3.84
CA VAL A 53 3.02 2.45 -3.67
C VAL A 53 3.48 2.50 -2.22
N ARG A 54 4.73 2.90 -2.01
CA ARG A 54 5.24 3.23 -0.68
C ARG A 54 5.14 4.74 -0.47
N VAL A 55 4.52 5.17 0.63
CA VAL A 55 4.36 6.58 1.01
C VAL A 55 4.98 6.84 2.38
N HIS A 56 5.76 7.91 2.47
CA HIS A 56 6.45 8.33 3.70
C HIS A 56 5.86 9.60 4.31
N GLY A 57 5.55 9.60 5.60
CA GLY A 57 5.06 10.80 6.30
C GLY A 57 4.74 10.59 7.78
N PHE A 58 4.21 11.62 8.44
CA PHE A 58 3.81 11.56 9.85
C PHE A 58 2.34 11.19 9.98
N MET A 59 2.00 10.29 10.90
CA MET A 59 0.60 10.00 11.20
C MET A 59 0.05 11.03 12.16
N VAL A 60 -1.15 11.54 11.88
CA VAL A 60 -1.97 12.33 12.82
C VAL A 60 -3.36 11.72 12.87
N VAL A 61 -3.87 11.54 14.09
CA VAL A 61 -5.24 11.11 14.37
C VAL A 61 -5.91 12.18 15.22
N ASN A 62 -6.98 12.75 14.68
CA ASN A 62 -7.80 13.73 15.39
C ASN A 62 -9.27 13.50 15.02
N ASP A 63 -10.16 13.59 16.01
CA ASP A 63 -11.61 13.35 15.83
C ASP A 63 -11.94 12.04 15.11
N GLY A 64 -11.12 11.00 15.31
CA GLY A 64 -11.27 9.70 14.66
C GLY A 64 -10.80 9.63 13.20
N GLU A 65 -10.31 10.74 12.64
CA GLU A 65 -9.74 10.78 11.29
C GLU A 65 -8.23 10.55 11.33
N MET A 66 -7.75 9.58 10.56
CA MET A 66 -6.32 9.32 10.37
C MET A 66 -5.83 10.02 9.10
N ARG A 67 -4.72 10.74 9.22
CA ARG A 67 -4.04 11.40 8.10
C ARG A 67 -2.54 11.12 8.12
N LEU A 68 -1.97 10.85 6.95
CA LEU A 68 -0.54 10.85 6.72
C LEU A 68 -0.14 12.23 6.23
N CYS A 69 0.47 13.04 7.09
CA CYS A 69 0.94 14.38 6.81
C CYS A 69 2.36 14.36 6.22
N GLN A 70 2.64 15.25 5.27
CA GLN A 70 4.01 15.47 4.80
C GLN A 70 4.92 15.97 5.93
N ALA A 71 4.42 16.89 6.75
CA ALA A 71 5.14 17.45 7.88
C ALA A 71 4.18 17.77 9.04
N LEU A 72 4.74 18.03 10.22
CA LEU A 72 4.03 18.50 11.40
C LEU A 72 4.27 19.99 11.61
N ALA A 73 3.21 20.73 11.93
CA ALA A 73 3.31 22.13 12.31
C ALA A 73 4.03 22.30 13.65
N LYS A 74 4.69 23.45 13.86
CA LYS A 74 5.34 23.81 15.13
C LYS A 74 4.31 24.25 16.18
N SER A 75 3.39 23.36 16.53
CA SER A 75 2.36 23.53 17.57
C SER A 75 2.26 22.28 18.45
N LEU A 76 1.57 22.40 19.58
CA LEU A 76 1.29 21.26 20.47
C LEU A 76 -0.20 21.32 20.90
N PRO A 77 -1.05 20.36 20.49
CA PRO A 77 -0.74 19.27 19.56
C PRO A 77 -0.37 19.76 18.15
N PRO A 78 0.47 19.01 17.41
CA PRO A 78 0.80 19.34 16.04
C PRO A 78 -0.39 19.10 15.10
N ARG A 79 -0.52 19.97 14.10
CA ARG A 79 -1.42 19.77 12.95
C ARG A 79 -0.58 19.34 11.74
N CYS A 80 -1.21 18.76 10.71
CA CYS A 80 -0.52 18.60 9.42
C CYS A 80 -0.04 19.97 8.91
N ALA A 81 1.22 20.03 8.49
CA ALA A 81 1.76 21.15 7.72
C ALA A 81 1.99 20.69 6.28
N GLY A 82 1.41 21.40 5.33
CA GLY A 82 1.43 21.03 3.92
C GLY A 82 0.39 19.95 3.57
N ASP A 83 0.71 19.15 2.56
CA ASP A 83 -0.20 18.14 2.03
C ASP A 83 -0.37 16.95 2.97
N SER A 84 -1.50 16.26 2.81
CA SER A 84 -1.83 15.08 3.60
C SER A 84 -2.81 14.16 2.89
N LEU A 85 -2.65 12.86 3.12
CA LEU A 85 -3.55 11.82 2.65
C LEU A 85 -4.43 11.34 3.81
N ARG A 86 -5.71 11.10 3.56
CA ARG A 86 -6.55 10.33 4.51
C ARG A 86 -6.05 8.89 4.52
N VAL A 87 -6.02 8.26 5.69
CA VAL A 87 -5.55 6.87 5.83
C VAL A 87 -6.69 5.97 6.29
N ILE A 88 -6.82 4.82 5.64
CA ILE A 88 -7.76 3.76 6.00
C ILE A 88 -7.00 2.44 6.11
N GLY A 89 -7.43 1.56 7.02
CA GLY A 89 -6.90 0.20 7.15
C GLY A 89 -5.61 0.07 7.97
N LEU A 90 -5.10 1.16 8.55
CA LEU A 90 -3.93 1.11 9.43
C LEU A 90 -4.33 0.78 10.88
N ALA A 91 -3.67 -0.22 11.46
CA ALA A 91 -3.70 -0.45 12.89
C ALA A 91 -2.70 0.48 13.60
N LEU A 92 -3.14 1.16 14.66
CA LEU A 92 -2.29 2.07 15.44
C LEU A 92 -1.40 1.35 16.46
N SER A 93 -1.66 0.08 16.73
CA SER A 93 -0.92 -0.73 17.70
C SER A 93 0.55 -0.89 17.27
N GLY A 94 1.48 -0.62 18.19
CA GLY A 94 2.91 -0.73 17.93
C GLY A 94 3.54 0.45 17.18
N LEU A 95 2.76 1.49 16.87
CA LEU A 95 3.28 2.74 16.32
C LEU A 95 3.88 3.62 17.43
N PRO A 96 4.95 4.40 17.15
CA PRO A 96 5.53 5.35 18.08
C PRO A 96 4.65 6.61 18.18
N LEU A 97 3.52 6.49 18.88
CA LEU A 97 2.51 7.54 18.98
C LEU A 97 2.56 8.27 20.32
N VAL A 98 2.28 9.57 20.29
CA VAL A 98 2.03 10.41 21.46
C VAL A 98 0.65 11.04 21.32
N THR A 99 -0.06 11.20 22.43
CA THR A 99 -1.39 11.81 22.49
C THR A 99 -1.41 12.99 23.45
N VAL A 100 -1.88 14.15 22.98
CA VAL A 100 -2.10 15.36 23.79
C VAL A 100 -3.41 16.01 23.33
N GLU A 101 -4.25 16.41 24.28
CA GLU A 101 -5.51 17.13 24.01
C GLU A 101 -6.40 16.43 22.96
N GLY A 102 -6.45 15.09 23.00
CA GLY A 102 -7.26 14.28 22.08
C GLY A 102 -6.67 14.10 20.68
N THR A 103 -5.57 14.79 20.35
CA THR A 103 -4.83 14.57 19.10
C THR A 103 -3.70 13.58 19.34
N THR A 104 -3.61 12.56 18.49
CA THR A 104 -2.52 11.56 18.51
C THR A 104 -1.65 11.74 17.28
N TRP A 105 -0.33 11.65 17.40
CA TRP A 105 0.57 11.72 16.25
C TRP A 105 1.80 10.84 16.42
N SER A 106 2.42 10.46 15.30
CA SER A 106 3.69 9.73 15.34
C SER A 106 4.86 10.65 15.65
N THR A 107 5.75 10.22 16.56
CA THR A 107 6.97 10.98 16.90
C THR A 107 8.05 10.84 15.82
N GLU A 108 7.91 9.82 14.98
CA GLU A 108 8.78 9.52 13.84
C GLU A 108 7.92 9.35 12.58
N PRO A 109 8.48 9.60 11.38
CA PRO A 109 7.76 9.34 10.15
C PRO A 109 7.61 7.83 9.91
N LEU A 110 6.51 7.45 9.26
CA LEU A 110 6.15 6.08 8.94
C LEU A 110 6.26 5.82 7.44
N ASP A 111 6.69 4.62 7.09
CA ASP A 111 6.61 4.08 5.73
C ASP A 111 5.38 3.17 5.60
N LEU A 112 4.43 3.59 4.78
CA LEU A 112 3.19 2.86 4.53
C LEU A 112 3.17 2.36 3.08
N ILE A 113 2.77 1.10 2.89
CA ILE A 113 2.47 0.55 1.57
C ILE A 113 0.97 0.45 1.40
N GLY A 114 0.47 0.94 0.27
CA GLY A 114 -0.94 0.89 -0.05
C GLY A 114 -1.25 1.46 -1.43
N THR A 115 -2.53 1.53 -1.75
CA THR A 115 -3.02 2.20 -2.97
C THR A 115 -3.52 3.60 -2.63
N VAL A 116 -3.30 4.55 -3.54
CA VAL A 116 -3.70 5.94 -3.34
C VAL A 116 -4.72 6.34 -4.40
N SER A 117 -5.93 6.63 -3.96
CA SER A 117 -7.02 7.06 -4.84
C SER A 117 -7.79 8.19 -4.18
N ASP A 118 -8.06 9.27 -4.92
CA ASP A 118 -8.82 10.44 -4.46
C ASP A 118 -8.32 11.03 -3.11
N GLY A 119 -7.00 11.07 -2.93
CA GLY A 119 -6.38 11.57 -1.69
C GLY A 119 -6.52 10.64 -0.47
N VAL A 120 -6.94 9.40 -0.69
CA VAL A 120 -7.05 8.35 0.34
C VAL A 120 -6.00 7.28 0.09
N LEU A 121 -5.16 7.03 1.10
CA LEU A 121 -4.24 5.90 1.17
C LEU A 121 -4.94 4.73 1.88
N THR A 122 -5.19 3.65 1.14
CA THR A 122 -5.66 2.38 1.71
C THR A 122 -4.46 1.52 2.03
N VAL A 123 -4.15 1.34 3.31
CA VAL A 123 -2.94 0.66 3.76
C VAL A 123 -3.09 -0.86 3.63
N ALA A 124 -2.14 -1.48 2.93
CA ALA A 124 -1.98 -2.92 2.87
C ALA A 124 -0.97 -3.40 3.91
N LEU A 125 0.10 -2.63 4.13
CA LEU A 125 1.20 -3.01 5.01
C LEU A 125 1.92 -1.78 5.57
N ARG A 126 2.43 -1.90 6.80
CA ARG A 126 3.41 -0.97 7.38
C ARG A 126 4.80 -1.57 7.31
N LEU A 127 5.80 -0.74 7.06
CA LEU A 127 7.20 -1.10 7.20
C LEU A 127 7.80 -0.47 8.46
N GLY A 128 8.47 -1.31 9.25
CA GLY A 128 9.07 -0.93 10.54
C GLY A 128 8.08 -0.97 11.68
#